data_AF-A0A9E6F544-F1
#
_entry.id   AF-A0A9E6F544-F1
#
_cell.length_a   1.000
_cell.length_b   1.000
_cell.length_c   1.000
_cell.angle_alpha   90.00
_cell.angle_beta   90.00
_cell.angle_gamma   90.00
#
_symmetry.space_group_name_H-M   'P 1'
#
loop_
_entity.id
_entity.type
_entity.pdbx_description
1 polymer ?
#
loop_
_entity_poly.entity_id
_entity_poly.type
_entity_poly.pdbx_seq_one_letter_code
_entity_poly.pdbx_strand_id
1 'polypeptide(L)'
;MSSELTPKLVTAFREGYSWEQFQADLIAGLVVGIVALPLAIAFAIASGVKPEQGLYTAIVAGLTAAALGGSRMQVSGPTGAFIVVVYGIVQQYGYDGLAVATLIAGVLMIGMGLGKMGLLLKFIPYPLTVGFTSGIALIIFSSQIKDFFGLGMDKVPAEFMEKWMLYAEYLNTINWVALAVGVGSV
;
A
#
# COMPACT_ATOMS: atom_id res chain seq x y z
N MET A 1 -11.88 -25.42 21.03
CA MET A 1 -11.63 -24.78 19.72
C MET A 1 -10.25 -24.16 19.78
N SER A 2 -9.35 -24.56 18.88
CA SER A 2 -7.95 -24.12 18.82
C SER A 2 -7.83 -22.60 18.77
N SER A 3 -7.02 -22.02 19.66
CA SER A 3 -6.77 -20.59 19.85
C SER A 3 -6.06 -19.88 18.68
N GLU A 4 -5.95 -20.51 17.50
CA GLU A 4 -5.13 -20.03 16.40
C GLU A 4 -5.83 -19.02 15.47
N LEU A 5 -7.16 -19.04 15.40
CA LEU A 5 -7.94 -18.16 14.50
C LEU A 5 -8.83 -17.14 15.24
N THR A 6 -8.58 -16.92 16.53
CA THR A 6 -9.31 -15.89 17.28
C THR A 6 -8.75 -14.52 16.95
N PRO A 7 -9.56 -13.55 16.47
CA PRO A 7 -9.10 -12.19 16.22
C PRO A 7 -8.50 -11.56 17.47
N LYS A 8 -7.44 -10.75 17.30
CA LYS A 8 -6.76 -10.13 18.45
C LYS A 8 -7.59 -9.08 19.17
N LEU A 9 -8.58 -8.50 18.50
CA LEU A 9 -9.58 -7.65 19.13
C LEU A 9 -10.33 -8.40 20.24
N VAL A 10 -10.74 -9.65 19.98
CA VAL A 10 -11.45 -10.48 20.96
C VAL A 10 -10.55 -10.82 22.14
N THR A 11 -9.27 -11.13 21.90
CA THR A 11 -8.33 -11.42 22.98
C THR A 11 -8.03 -10.17 23.82
N ALA A 12 -7.94 -8.99 23.20
CA ALA A 12 -7.72 -7.73 23.91
C ALA A 12 -8.86 -7.43 24.90
N PHE A 13 -10.12 -7.60 24.48
CA PHE A 13 -11.25 -7.44 25.40
C PHE A 13 -11.29 -8.50 26.51
N ARG A 14 -10.94 -9.76 26.19
CA ARG A 14 -10.90 -10.85 27.19
C ARG A 14 -9.81 -10.65 28.25
N GLU A 15 -8.69 -10.03 27.89
CA GLU A 15 -7.57 -9.74 28.80
C GLU A 15 -7.81 -8.51 29.68
N GLY A 16 -8.90 -7.76 29.47
CA GLY A 16 -9.23 -6.57 30.25
C GLY A 16 -8.67 -5.30 29.62
N TYR A 17 -9.31 -4.83 28.55
CA TYR A 17 -8.97 -3.59 27.86
C TYR A 17 -9.24 -2.37 28.77
N SER A 18 -8.17 -1.70 29.20
CA SER A 18 -8.26 -0.59 30.16
C SER A 18 -8.61 0.74 29.48
N TRP A 19 -9.10 1.70 30.27
CA TRP A 19 -9.36 3.06 29.79
C TRP A 19 -8.08 3.76 29.31
N GLU A 20 -6.95 3.51 29.97
CA GLU A 20 -5.63 4.04 29.58
C GLU A 20 -5.20 3.51 28.22
N GLN A 21 -5.43 2.22 27.95
CA GLN A 21 -5.17 1.60 26.64
C GLN A 21 -6.06 2.21 25.56
N PHE A 22 -7.34 2.44 25.86
CA PHE A 22 -8.25 3.12 24.93
C PHE A 22 -7.76 4.51 24.54
N GLN A 23 -7.33 5.31 25.51
CA GLN A 23 -6.81 6.65 25.23
C GLN A 23 -5.53 6.61 24.39
N ALA A 24 -4.61 5.68 24.69
CA ALA A 24 -3.39 5.50 23.92
C ALA A 24 -3.68 5.04 22.48
N ASP A 25 -4.56 4.05 22.29
CA ASP A 25 -4.93 3.52 20.98
C ASP A 25 -5.70 4.55 20.15
N LEU A 26 -6.53 5.39 20.79
CA LEU A 26 -7.24 6.47 20.11
C LEU A 26 -6.26 7.51 19.55
N ILE A 27 -5.29 7.95 20.35
CA ILE A 27 -4.27 8.90 19.91
C ILE A 27 -3.42 8.27 18.80
N ALA A 28 -2.99 7.02 18.97
CA ALA A 28 -2.22 6.30 17.96
C ALA A 28 -3.01 6.16 16.65
N GLY A 29 -4.29 5.79 16.72
CA GLY A 29 -5.18 5.67 15.57
C GLY A 29 -5.39 7.00 14.84
N LEU A 30 -5.52 8.11 15.57
CA LEU A 30 -5.62 9.45 14.98
C LEU A 30 -4.32 9.84 14.26
N VAL A 31 -3.16 9.66 14.89
CA VAL A 31 -1.86 9.97 14.29
C VAL A 31 -1.62 9.13 13.04
N VAL A 32 -1.84 7.81 13.13
CA VAL A 32 -1.71 6.89 11.99
C VAL A 32 -2.69 7.25 10.89
N GLY A 33 -3.94 7.60 11.23
CA GLY A 33 -4.95 8.00 10.27
C GLY A 33 -4.57 9.26 9.49
N ILE A 34 -4.08 10.30 10.18
CA ILE A 34 -3.62 11.54 9.54
C ILE A 34 -2.49 11.26 8.55
N VAL A 35 -1.54 10.39 8.89
CA VAL A 35 -0.43 10.01 8.01
C VAL A 35 -0.90 9.10 6.85
N ALA A 36 -1.88 8.22 7.10
CA ALA A 36 -2.37 7.27 6.12
C ALA A 36 -3.22 7.91 5.00
N LEU A 37 -3.94 9.01 5.30
CA LEU A 37 -4.77 9.72 4.32
C LEU A 37 -4.01 10.17 3.06
N PRO A 38 -2.91 10.95 3.16
CA PRO A 38 -2.17 11.36 1.97
C PRO A 38 -1.52 10.18 1.24
N LEU A 39 -1.02 9.18 1.98
CA LEU A 39 -0.46 7.95 1.39
C LEU A 39 -1.48 7.19 0.55
N ALA A 40 -2.70 7.01 1.06
CA ALA A 40 -3.76 6.31 0.35
C ALA A 40 -4.16 7.02 -0.96
N ILE A 41 -4.24 8.35 -0.94
CA ILE A 41 -4.51 9.17 -2.12
C ILE A 41 -3.37 9.06 -3.13
N ALA A 42 -2.13 9.22 -2.68
CA ALA A 42 -0.95 9.15 -3.54
C ALA A 42 -0.82 7.79 -4.22
N PHE A 43 -1.04 6.69 -3.48
CA PHE A 43 -0.98 5.34 -4.04
C PHE A 43 -2.11 5.05 -5.02
N ALA A 44 -3.31 5.60 -4.81
CA ALA A 44 -4.40 5.49 -5.78
C ALA A 44 -4.07 6.19 -7.10
N ILE A 45 -3.60 7.43 -7.04
CA ILE A 45 -3.20 8.21 -8.22
C ILE A 45 -2.07 7.49 -8.96
N ALA A 46 -1.04 7.04 -8.24
CA ALA A 46 0.09 6.31 -8.81
C ALA A 46 -0.33 4.96 -9.44
N SER A 47 -1.42 4.36 -8.95
CA SER A 47 -2.00 3.13 -9.50
C SER A 47 -2.94 3.38 -10.69
N GLY A 48 -3.09 4.63 -11.13
CA GLY A 48 -3.94 5.00 -12.27
C GLY A 48 -5.44 4.99 -11.98
N VAL A 49 -5.81 5.03 -10.69
CA VAL A 49 -7.20 5.03 -10.23
C VAL A 49 -7.53 6.36 -9.54
N LYS A 50 -8.82 6.62 -9.26
CA LYS A 50 -9.25 7.88 -8.66
C LYS A 50 -8.84 7.97 -7.17
N PRO A 51 -8.52 9.16 -6.65
CA PRO A 51 -8.12 9.37 -5.26
C PRO A 51 -9.04 8.72 -4.22
N GLU A 52 -10.36 8.80 -4.43
CA GLU A 52 -11.35 8.33 -3.47
C GLU A 52 -11.29 6.79 -3.31
N GLN A 53 -10.84 6.08 -4.36
CA GLN A 53 -10.72 4.62 -4.34
C GLN A 53 -9.60 4.15 -3.39
N GLY A 54 -8.54 4.94 -3.25
CA GLY A 54 -7.51 4.71 -2.23
C GLY A 54 -8.05 4.87 -0.82
N LEU A 55 -8.84 5.92 -0.59
CA LEU A 55 -9.48 6.19 0.69
C LEU A 55 -10.47 5.08 1.07
N TYR A 56 -11.32 4.65 0.15
CA TYR A 56 -12.24 3.53 0.38
C TYR A 56 -11.48 2.26 0.73
N THR A 57 -10.39 1.98 0.03
CA THR A 57 -9.53 0.82 0.31
C THR A 57 -8.91 0.90 1.71
N ALA A 58 -8.37 2.05 2.10
CA ALA A 58 -7.81 2.28 3.43
C ALA A 58 -8.85 2.07 4.55
N ILE A 59 -10.05 2.63 4.40
CA ILE A 59 -11.12 2.51 5.40
C ILE A 59 -11.58 1.06 5.54
N VAL A 60 -11.92 0.41 4.42
CA VAL A 60 -12.45 -0.96 4.42
C VAL A 60 -11.40 -1.96 4.90
N ALA A 61 -10.15 -1.85 4.42
CA ALA A 61 -9.06 -2.72 4.84
C ALA A 61 -8.72 -2.51 6.32
N GLY A 62 -8.66 -1.26 6.79
CA GLY A 62 -8.39 -0.91 8.18
C GLY A 62 -9.43 -1.49 9.14
N LEU A 63 -10.72 -1.28 8.88
CA LEU A 63 -11.81 -1.82 9.69
C LEU A 63 -11.83 -3.35 9.69
N THR A 64 -11.65 -3.96 8.52
CA THR A 64 -11.67 -5.43 8.37
C THR A 64 -10.49 -6.06 9.13
N ALA A 65 -9.29 -5.48 9.01
CA ALA A 65 -8.11 -5.96 9.72
C ALA A 65 -8.19 -5.71 11.23
N ALA A 66 -8.76 -4.59 11.68
CA ALA A 66 -9.00 -4.35 13.10
C ALA A 66 -9.97 -5.38 13.69
N ALA A 67 -11.02 -5.74 12.95
CA ALA A 67 -12.03 -6.69 13.41
C ALA A 67 -11.57 -8.16 13.37
N LEU A 68 -10.88 -8.57 12.30
CA LEU A 68 -10.56 -9.98 12.00
C LEU A 68 -9.07 -10.32 12.10
N GLY A 69 -8.21 -9.33 12.33
CA GLY A 69 -6.76 -9.46 12.25
C GLY A 69 -6.12 -10.30 13.36
N GLY A 70 -4.95 -10.85 13.04
CA GLY A 70 -4.13 -11.67 13.93
C GLY A 70 -3.08 -10.88 14.74
N SER A 71 -3.00 -9.56 14.55
CA SER A 71 -2.05 -8.67 15.22
C SER A 71 -2.77 -7.49 15.88
N ARG A 72 -2.27 -7.03 17.03
CA ARG A 72 -2.81 -5.86 17.76
C ARG A 72 -2.38 -4.53 17.16
N MET A 73 -1.26 -4.51 16.44
CA MET A 73 -0.62 -3.29 15.94
C MET A 73 -0.60 -3.20 14.42
N GLN A 74 -1.36 -4.07 13.73
CA GLN A 74 -1.38 -4.08 12.27
C GLN A 74 -2.26 -2.96 11.73
N VAL A 75 -1.69 -2.15 10.85
CA VAL A 75 -2.42 -1.15 10.05
C VAL A 75 -2.53 -1.70 8.64
N SER A 76 -3.75 -1.74 8.10
CA SER A 76 -4.03 -2.27 6.76
C SER A 76 -4.59 -1.18 5.87
N GLY A 77 -4.15 -1.17 4.61
CA GLY A 77 -4.54 -0.18 3.62
C GLY A 77 -3.83 -0.42 2.28
N PRO A 78 -3.95 0.50 1.32
CA PRO A 78 -3.22 0.41 0.06
C PRO A 78 -1.70 0.40 0.32
N THR A 79 -0.98 -0.46 -0.38
CA THR A 79 0.46 -0.66 -0.18
C THR A 79 1.24 -0.30 -1.43
N GLY A 80 2.31 0.49 -1.29
CA GLY A 80 3.13 0.95 -2.42
C GLY A 80 3.70 -0.18 -3.30
N ALA A 81 3.99 -1.33 -2.70
CA ALA A 81 4.47 -2.52 -3.41
C ALA A 81 3.52 -3.02 -4.52
N PHE A 82 2.22 -2.76 -4.39
CA PHE A 82 1.23 -3.21 -5.36
C PHE A 82 0.93 -2.16 -6.45
N ILE A 83 1.47 -0.94 -6.36
CA ILE A 83 1.16 0.15 -7.30
C ILE A 83 1.39 -0.27 -8.75
N VAL A 84 2.57 -0.82 -9.06
CA VAL A 84 2.92 -1.20 -10.45
C VAL A 84 2.02 -2.31 -10.98
N VAL A 85 1.68 -3.27 -10.12
CA VAL A 85 0.78 -4.38 -10.48
C VAL A 85 -0.63 -3.86 -10.76
N VAL A 86 -1.17 -3.02 -9.87
CA VAL A 86 -2.50 -2.41 -10.03
C VAL A 86 -2.52 -1.50 -11.26
N TYR A 87 -1.50 -0.66 -11.44
CA TYR A 87 -1.37 0.20 -12.61
C TYR A 87 -1.37 -0.61 -13.91
N GLY A 88 -0.58 -1.70 -13.97
CA GLY A 88 -0.55 -2.60 -15.12
C GLY A 88 -1.92 -3.22 -15.43
N ILE A 89 -2.62 -3.72 -14.40
CA ILE A 89 -3.98 -4.27 -14.54
C ILE A 89 -4.95 -3.21 -15.05
N VAL A 90 -4.91 -1.99 -14.50
CA VAL A 90 -5.79 -0.89 -14.90
C VAL A 90 -5.51 -0.45 -16.33
N GLN A 91 -4.25 -0.37 -16.74
CA GLN A 91 -3.88 -0.04 -18.12
C GLN A 91 -4.37 -1.10 -19.12
N GLN A 92 -4.31 -2.39 -18.74
CA GLN A 92 -4.63 -3.49 -19.64
C GLN A 92 -6.13 -3.85 -19.67
N TYR A 93 -6.79 -3.83 -18.50
CA TYR A 93 -8.15 -4.35 -18.31
C TYR A 93 -9.14 -3.31 -17.73
N GLY A 94 -8.69 -2.09 -17.46
CA GLY A 94 -9.51 -1.05 -16.84
C GLY A 94 -9.87 -1.36 -15.38
N TYR A 95 -10.77 -0.54 -14.84
CA TYR A 95 -11.21 -0.68 -13.46
C TYR A 95 -12.02 -1.95 -13.20
N ASP A 96 -12.85 -2.37 -14.16
CA ASP A 96 -13.65 -3.60 -14.04
C ASP A 96 -12.73 -4.83 -13.91
N GLY A 97 -11.64 -4.86 -14.68
CA GLY A 97 -10.60 -5.88 -14.57
C GLY A 97 -9.91 -5.87 -13.20
N LEU A 98 -9.60 -4.69 -12.66
CA LEU A 98 -9.05 -4.55 -11.31
C LEU A 98 -10.02 -5.08 -10.24
N ALA A 99 -11.30 -4.76 -10.34
CA ALA A 99 -12.31 -5.21 -9.38
C ALA A 99 -12.43 -6.74 -9.36
N VAL A 100 -12.49 -7.37 -10.55
CA VAL A 100 -12.53 -8.83 -10.67
C VAL A 100 -11.25 -9.47 -10.15
N ALA A 101 -10.08 -8.94 -10.53
CA ALA A 101 -8.79 -9.45 -10.04
C ALA A 101 -8.68 -9.38 -8.51
N THR A 102 -9.18 -8.29 -7.91
CA THR A 102 -9.20 -8.11 -6.45
C THR A 102 -10.11 -9.12 -5.76
N LEU A 103 -11.29 -9.41 -6.33
CA LEU A 103 -12.19 -10.44 -5.80
C LEU A 103 -11.55 -11.83 -5.87
N ILE A 104 -10.91 -12.17 -6.99
CA ILE A 104 -10.19 -13.45 -7.15
C ILE A 104 -9.07 -13.55 -6.12
N ALA A 105 -8.26 -12.49 -5.97
CA ALA A 105 -7.19 -12.44 -4.97
C ALA A 105 -7.73 -12.62 -3.55
N GLY A 106 -8.86 -11.99 -3.21
CA GLY A 106 -9.52 -12.15 -1.91
C GLY A 106 -9.96 -13.60 -1.64
N VAL A 107 -10.59 -14.25 -2.62
CA VAL A 107 -10.99 -15.67 -2.51
C VAL A 107 -9.77 -16.58 -2.34
N LEU A 108 -8.71 -16.35 -3.12
CA LEU A 108 -7.45 -17.10 -3.00
C LEU A 108 -6.82 -16.90 -1.63
N MET A 109 -6.77 -15.67 -1.12
CA MET A 109 -6.21 -15.35 0.20
C MET A 109 -7.00 -16.01 1.33
N ILE A 110 -8.33 -16.05 1.25
CA ILE A 110 -9.17 -16.79 2.21
C ILE A 110 -8.84 -18.29 2.14
N GLY A 111 -8.76 -18.87 0.94
CA GLY A 111 -8.39 -20.27 0.74
C GLY A 111 -7.02 -20.61 1.32
N MET A 112 -6.01 -19.78 1.05
CA MET A 112 -4.66 -19.90 1.61
C MET A 112 -4.64 -19.78 3.14
N GLY A 113 -5.45 -18.87 3.70
CA GLY A 113 -5.62 -18.70 5.13
C GLY A 113 -6.21 -19.93 5.81
N LEU A 114 -7.28 -20.50 5.24
CA LEU A 114 -7.90 -21.74 5.72
C LEU A 114 -6.94 -22.93 5.59
N GLY A 115 -6.14 -22.97 4.52
CA GLY A 115 -5.08 -23.96 4.31
C GLY A 115 -3.84 -23.77 5.21
N LYS A 116 -3.85 -22.78 6.13
CA LYS A 116 -2.71 -22.42 7.00
C LYS A 116 -1.40 -22.15 6.26
N MET A 117 -1.48 -21.73 4.99
CA MET A 117 -0.31 -21.46 4.15
C MET A 117 0.51 -20.26 4.64
N GLY A 118 -0.02 -19.43 5.55
CA GLY A 118 0.77 -18.41 6.25
C GLY A 118 1.98 -18.97 7.01
N LEU A 119 1.97 -20.25 7.39
CA LEU A 119 3.13 -20.91 7.99
C LEU A 119 4.32 -21.00 7.02
N LEU A 120 4.05 -21.04 5.71
CA LEU A 120 5.09 -21.10 4.68
C LEU A 120 5.93 -19.83 4.62
N LEU A 121 5.37 -18.69 5.05
CA LEU A 121 6.09 -17.42 5.11
C LEU A 121 7.32 -17.48 6.02
N LYS A 122 7.36 -18.40 6.99
CA LYS A 122 8.51 -18.62 7.87
C LYS A 122 9.75 -19.19 7.13
N PHE A 123 9.55 -19.77 5.94
CA PHE A 123 10.63 -20.33 5.12
C PHE A 123 11.17 -19.34 4.09
N ILE A 124 10.64 -18.11 4.02
CA ILE A 124 11.17 -17.07 3.14
C ILE A 124 12.57 -16.66 3.65
N PRO A 125 13.63 -16.84 2.85
CA PRO A 125 14.98 -16.47 3.27
C PRO A 125 15.12 -14.97 3.49
N TYR A 126 15.89 -14.55 4.49
CA TYR A 126 16.15 -13.13 4.76
C TYR A 126 16.64 -12.35 3.52
N PRO A 127 17.58 -12.88 2.68
CA PRO A 127 18.00 -12.17 1.48
C PRO A 127 16.86 -11.88 0.48
N LEU A 128 15.85 -12.75 0.41
CA LEU A 128 14.68 -12.56 -0.46
C LEU A 128 13.82 -11.39 0.05
N THR A 129 13.58 -11.34 1.36
CA THR A 129 12.83 -10.23 1.98
C THR A 129 13.55 -8.90 1.77
N VAL A 130 14.86 -8.84 2.02
CA VAL A 130 15.66 -7.63 1.80
C VAL A 130 15.60 -7.22 0.32
N GLY A 131 15.89 -8.13 -0.61
CA GLY A 131 15.84 -7.84 -2.04
C GLY A 131 14.47 -7.35 -2.51
N PHE A 132 13.38 -7.98 -2.05
CA PHE A 132 12.03 -7.55 -2.36
C PHE A 132 11.73 -6.15 -1.80
N THR A 133 12.08 -5.88 -0.54
CA THR A 133 11.88 -4.54 0.05
C THR A 133 12.71 -3.46 -0.63
N SER A 134 13.96 -3.73 -1.00
CA SER A 134 14.80 -2.81 -1.77
C SER A 134 14.24 -2.57 -3.18
N GLY A 135 13.72 -3.61 -3.83
CA GLY A 135 13.03 -3.48 -5.12
C GLY A 135 11.79 -2.58 -5.03
N ILE A 136 10.96 -2.75 -4.01
CA ILE A 136 9.81 -1.87 -3.75
C ILE A 136 10.27 -0.43 -3.54
N ALA A 137 11.32 -0.21 -2.75
CA ALA A 137 11.85 1.13 -2.51
C ALA A 137 12.30 1.80 -3.83
N LEU A 138 13.00 1.07 -4.71
CA LEU A 138 13.40 1.57 -6.03
C LEU A 138 12.21 1.87 -6.94
N ILE A 139 11.18 1.02 -6.92
CA ILE A 139 9.95 1.22 -7.69
C ILE A 139 9.22 2.48 -7.24
N ILE A 140 9.03 2.63 -5.92
CA ILE A 140 8.38 3.81 -5.33
C ILE A 140 9.20 5.06 -5.65
N PHE A 141 10.51 5.04 -5.43
CA PHE A 141 11.40 6.15 -5.77
C PHE A 141 11.25 6.54 -7.24
N SER A 142 11.30 5.56 -8.14
CA SER A 142 11.18 5.78 -9.58
C SER A 142 9.81 6.33 -9.98
N SER A 143 8.74 5.98 -9.27
CA SER A 143 7.40 6.51 -9.56
C SER A 143 7.25 7.98 -9.17
N GLN A 144 8.06 8.50 -8.24
CA GLN A 144 8.00 9.90 -7.80
C GLN A 144 8.82 10.86 -8.66
N ILE A 145 9.74 10.37 -9.50
CA ILE A 145 10.67 11.21 -10.29
C ILE A 145 9.94 12.22 -11.16
N LYS A 146 8.85 11.82 -11.84
CA LYS A 146 8.04 12.75 -12.64
C LYS A 146 7.60 13.97 -11.84
N ASP A 147 6.98 13.73 -10.68
CA ASP A 147 6.35 14.77 -9.88
C ASP A 147 7.40 15.60 -9.12
N PHE A 148 8.49 14.97 -8.66
CA PHE A 148 9.60 15.64 -7.98
C PHE A 148 10.30 16.67 -8.88
N PHE A 149 10.56 16.31 -10.14
CA PHE A 149 11.15 17.22 -11.12
C PHE A 149 10.10 18.07 -11.88
N GLY A 150 8.80 17.81 -11.68
CA GLY A 150 7.70 18.43 -12.39
C GLY A 150 7.78 18.28 -13.91
N LEU A 151 8.17 17.09 -14.38
CA LEU A 151 8.37 16.79 -15.81
C LEU A 151 7.05 16.82 -16.59
N GLY A 152 7.09 17.43 -17.78
CA GLY A 152 5.93 17.61 -18.67
C GLY A 152 5.50 16.33 -19.41
N MET A 153 5.34 15.22 -18.70
CA MET A 153 4.94 13.92 -19.28
C MET A 153 3.46 13.64 -19.06
N ASP A 154 2.73 13.35 -20.14
CA ASP A 154 1.30 13.01 -20.07
C ASP A 154 1.07 11.60 -19.50
N LYS A 155 1.91 10.63 -19.89
CA LYS A 155 1.84 9.23 -19.44
C LYS A 155 3.21 8.73 -19.06
N VAL A 156 3.29 8.04 -17.91
CA VAL A 156 4.50 7.37 -17.46
C VAL A 156 4.30 5.86 -17.63
N PRO A 157 5.16 5.14 -18.36
CA PRO A 157 5.04 3.70 -18.53
C PRO A 157 5.09 2.95 -17.21
N ALA A 158 4.51 1.75 -17.18
CA ALA A 158 4.56 0.86 -16.03
C ALA A 158 5.99 0.32 -15.79
N GLU A 159 6.63 -0.10 -16.88
CA GLU A 159 7.93 -0.80 -16.88
C GLU A 159 9.09 0.09 -16.44
N PHE A 160 9.99 -0.46 -15.63
CA PHE A 160 11.07 0.29 -15.00
C PHE A 160 12.03 0.90 -16.03
N MET A 161 12.52 0.10 -16.99
CA MET A 161 13.54 0.55 -17.94
C MET A 161 12.98 1.62 -18.89
N GLU A 162 11.79 1.42 -19.43
CA GLU A 162 11.13 2.36 -20.35
C GLU A 162 10.85 3.71 -19.67
N LYS A 163 10.42 3.66 -18.41
CA LYS A 163 10.20 4.84 -17.57
C LYS A 163 11.46 5.68 -17.40
N TRP A 164 12.60 5.07 -17.09
CA TRP A 164 13.87 5.80 -16.93
C TRP A 164 14.43 6.35 -18.25
N MET A 165 14.19 5.66 -19.37
CA MET A 165 14.54 6.19 -20.70
C MET A 165 13.74 7.47 -21.00
N LEU A 166 12.43 7.47 -20.77
CA LEU A 166 11.61 8.66 -20.95
C LEU A 166 11.97 9.79 -19.98
N TYR A 167 12.30 9.48 -18.73
CA TYR A 167 12.77 10.52 -17.80
C TYR A 167 14.00 11.25 -18.33
N ALA A 168 14.95 10.52 -18.94
CA ALA A 168 16.13 11.12 -19.55
C ALA A 168 15.79 12.04 -20.73
N GLU A 169 14.82 11.66 -21.56
CA GLU A 169 14.35 12.49 -22.69
C GLU A 169 13.67 13.78 -22.21
N TYR A 170 12.93 13.71 -21.10
CA TYR A 170 12.15 14.83 -20.57
C TYR A 170 12.91 15.71 -19.57
N LEU A 171 14.19 15.45 -19.29
CA LEU A 171 15.00 16.27 -18.36
C LEU A 171 15.02 17.76 -18.71
N ASN A 172 14.85 18.12 -19.98
CA ASN A 172 14.79 19.52 -20.41
C ASN A 172 13.48 20.23 -20.01
N THR A 173 12.48 19.50 -19.52
CA THR A 173 11.16 20.01 -19.11
C THR A 173 11.04 20.20 -17.60
N ILE A 174 12.16 20.17 -16.86
CA ILE A 174 12.15 20.35 -15.40
C ILE A 174 11.45 21.65 -15.01
N ASN A 175 10.51 21.52 -14.07
CA ASN A 175 9.90 22.64 -13.39
C ASN A 175 10.70 22.96 -12.12
N TRP A 176 11.46 24.05 -12.17
CA TRP A 176 12.31 24.49 -11.06
C TRP A 176 11.55 24.81 -9.77
N VAL A 177 10.27 25.22 -9.87
CA VAL A 177 9.43 25.47 -8.69
C VAL A 177 9.06 24.15 -8.02
N ALA A 178 8.62 23.16 -8.81
CA ALA A 178 8.31 21.83 -8.29
C ALA A 178 9.54 21.18 -7.65
N LEU A 179 10.70 21.29 -8.29
CA LEU A 179 11.97 20.79 -7.77
C LEU A 179 12.36 21.48 -6.45
N ALA A 180 12.24 22.81 -6.38
CA ALA A 180 12.55 23.56 -5.15
C ALA A 180 11.63 23.19 -3.99
N VAL A 181 10.33 23.02 -4.25
CA VAL A 181 9.37 22.53 -3.24
C VAL A 181 9.72 21.11 -2.82
N GLY A 182 10.00 20.22 -3.77
CA GLY A 182 10.42 18.84 -3.51
C GLY A 182 11.63 18.79 -2.59
N VAL A 183 12.73 19.45 -2.97
CA VAL A 183 13.97 19.50 -2.17
C VAL A 183 13.76 20.18 -0.82
N GLY A 184 12.92 21.22 -0.72
CA GLY A 184 12.65 21.90 0.55
C GLY A 184 11.74 21.11 1.50
N SER A 185 11.03 20.09 1.00
CA SER A 185 10.07 19.28 1.76
C SER A 185 10.60 17.91 2.19
N VAL A 186 11.73 17.48 1.60
CA VAL A 186 12.43 16.21 1.90
C VAL A 186 13.61 16.49 2.82
#